data_AF-A0A941ZFP1-F1
#
_entry.id   AF-A0A941ZFP1-F1
#
_cell.length_a   1.000
_cell.length_b   1.000
_cell.length_c   1.000
_cell.angle_alpha   90.00
_cell.angle_beta   90.00
_cell.angle_gamma   90.00
#
_symmetry.space_group_name_H-M   'P 1'
#
loop_
_entity.id
_entity.type
_entity.pdbx_description
1 polymer ?
#
loop_
_entity_poly.entity_id
_entity_poly.type
_entity_poly.pdbx_seq_one_letter_code
_entity_poly.pdbx_strand_id
1 'polypeptide(L)'
;MPHPTMNPIWKALLEQYHGQIADDGAVSFGDLSSELSAARSATVLVPLTHVGLIRATGVDAGDFLHNLMTNDVKHLVPHLAQHNSLC
;
A
#
# COMPACT_ATOMS: atom_id res chain seq x y z
N MET A 1 -0.73 -5.32 -17.50
CA MET A 1 -1.86 -4.45 -17.12
C MET A 1 -1.32 -3.05 -16.91
N PRO A 2 -2.03 -1.97 -17.30
CA PRO A 2 -1.56 -0.64 -16.95
C PRO A 2 -1.54 -0.52 -15.42
N HIS A 3 -0.41 -0.11 -14.86
CA HIS A 3 -0.35 0.26 -13.44
C HIS A 3 -1.39 1.36 -13.21
N PRO A 4 -2.18 1.31 -12.12
CA PRO A 4 -3.04 2.42 -11.78
C PRO A 4 -2.16 3.66 -11.68
N THR A 5 -2.38 4.60 -12.59
CA THR A 5 -1.62 5.84 -12.60
C THR A 5 -1.90 6.59 -11.32
N MET A 6 -0.83 7.05 -10.65
CA MET A 6 -0.93 7.82 -9.42
C MET A 6 -1.94 8.96 -9.61
N ASN A 7 -2.80 9.15 -8.62
CA ASN A 7 -3.80 10.21 -8.64
C ASN A 7 -3.14 11.56 -8.99
N PRO A 8 -3.68 12.33 -9.98
CA PRO A 8 -3.02 13.55 -10.47
C PRO A 8 -2.80 14.63 -9.41
N ILE A 9 -3.70 14.74 -8.42
CA ILE A 9 -3.56 15.70 -7.32
C ILE A 9 -2.35 15.33 -6.46
N TRP A 10 -2.21 14.03 -6.15
CA TRP A 10 -1.05 13.52 -5.42
C TRP A 10 0.24 13.70 -6.19
N LYS A 11 0.23 13.42 -7.50
CA LYS A 11 1.39 13.65 -8.37
C LYS A 11 1.84 15.12 -8.34
N ALA A 12 0.92 16.06 -8.56
CA ALA A 12 1.24 17.49 -8.54
C ALA A 12 1.76 17.96 -7.16
N LEU A 13 1.19 17.43 -6.08
CA LEU A 13 1.66 17.74 -4.72
C LEU A 13 3.11 17.26 -4.50
N LEU A 14 3.42 16.04 -4.92
CA LEU A 14 4.78 15.48 -4.78
C LEU A 14 5.78 16.26 -5.62
N GLU A 15 5.44 16.58 -6.87
CA GLU A 15 6.27 17.41 -7.76
C GLU A 15 6.51 18.81 -7.17
N GLN A 16 5.49 19.42 -6.53
CA GLN A 16 5.61 20.68 -5.83
C GLN A 16 6.65 20.63 -4.69
N TYR A 17 6.78 19.50 -4.01
CA TYR A 17 7.79 19.27 -2.98
C TYR A 17 9.08 18.63 -3.53
N HIS A 18 9.33 18.74 -4.83
CA HIS A 18 10.52 18.20 -5.52
C HIS A 18 10.64 16.67 -5.49
N GLY A 19 9.52 15.97 -5.27
CA GLY A 19 9.44 14.52 -5.40
C GLY A 19 9.63 14.09 -6.85
N GLN A 20 10.64 13.26 -7.08
CA GLN A 20 10.94 12.60 -8.35
C GLN A 20 10.20 11.26 -8.40
N ILE A 21 9.36 11.07 -9.41
CA ILE A 21 8.51 9.89 -9.55
C ILE A 21 9.05 9.02 -10.67
N ALA A 22 9.38 7.77 -10.37
CA ALA A 22 9.83 6.76 -11.32
C ALA A 22 8.64 6.09 -12.06
N ASP A 23 8.94 5.35 -13.13
CA ASP A 23 7.94 4.69 -13.97
C ASP A 23 7.11 3.62 -13.22
N ASP A 24 7.69 3.01 -12.19
CA ASP A 24 7.04 2.04 -11.30
C ASP A 24 6.22 2.71 -10.18
N GLY A 25 6.19 4.04 -10.15
CA GLY A 25 5.49 4.84 -9.15
C GLY A 25 6.28 5.06 -7.85
N ALA A 26 7.55 4.64 -7.77
CA ALA A 26 8.41 4.97 -6.65
C ALA A 26 8.70 6.48 -6.61
N VAL A 27 8.84 7.03 -5.41
CA VAL A 27 9.09 8.46 -5.18
C VAL A 27 10.38 8.64 -4.38
N SER A 28 11.24 9.55 -4.82
CA SER A 28 12.44 9.98 -4.09
C SER A 28 12.54 11.51 -4.06
N PHE A 29 13.20 12.04 -3.05
CA PHE A 29 13.50 13.47 -2.90
C PHE A 29 14.99 13.79 -3.13
N GLY A 30 15.78 12.83 -3.62
CA GLY A 30 17.17 13.02 -4.07
C GLY A 30 18.25 12.70 -3.04
N ASP A 31 17.89 12.44 -1.79
CA ASP A 31 18.83 12.00 -0.74
C ASP A 31 18.23 10.84 0.07
N LEU A 32 18.51 9.63 -0.42
CA LEU A 32 18.02 8.40 0.18
C LEU A 32 18.46 8.21 1.64
N SER A 33 19.62 8.74 2.04
CA SER A 33 20.12 8.59 3.42
C SER A 33 19.32 9.46 4.38
N SER A 34 19.05 10.70 3.98
CA SER A 34 18.19 11.61 4.73
C SER A 34 16.73 11.13 4.74
N GLU A 35 16.22 10.61 3.61
CA GLU A 35 14.87 10.03 3.51
C GLU A 35 14.71 8.81 4.45
N LEU A 36 15.69 7.90 4.48
CA LEU A 36 15.70 6.75 5.40
C LEU A 36 15.75 7.19 6.87
N SER A 37 16.58 8.19 7.18
CA SER A 37 16.66 8.74 8.54
C SER A 37 15.31 9.35 8.97
N ALA A 38 14.67 10.11 8.08
CA ALA A 38 13.35 10.69 8.32
C ALA A 38 12.26 9.62 8.50
N ALA A 39 12.25 8.57 7.66
CA ALA A 39 11.30 7.46 7.80
C ALA A 39 11.41 6.73 9.15
N ARG A 40 12.60 6.72 9.76
CA ARG A 40 12.84 6.11 11.08
C ARG A 40 12.50 7.01 12.26
N SER A 41 12.63 8.33 12.11
CA SER A 41 12.65 9.28 13.24
C SER A 41 11.60 10.38 13.18
N ALA A 42 10.91 10.54 12.04
CA ALA A 42 9.90 11.55 11.80
C ALA A 42 8.63 10.93 11.22
N THR A 43 7.59 11.75 11.06
CA THR A 43 6.39 11.37 10.31
C THR A 43 6.59 11.69 8.84
N VAL A 44 6.53 10.67 8.00
CA VAL A 44 6.64 10.79 6.54
C VAL A 44 5.35 10.35 5.87
N LEU A 45 5.05 10.94 4.72
CA LEU A 45 3.93 10.54 3.87
C LEU A 45 4.51 9.88 2.61
N VAL A 46 4.14 8.62 2.38
CA VAL A 46 4.66 7.84 1.26
C VAL A 46 3.48 7.26 0.46
N PRO A 47 3.42 7.47 -0.86
CA PRO A 47 2.38 6.87 -1.68
C PRO A 47 2.69 5.39 -1.95
N LEU A 48 1.77 4.49 -1.57
CA LEU A 48 1.89 3.04 -1.82
C LEU A 48 1.20 2.65 -3.14
N THR A 49 1.59 3.28 -4.25
CA THR A 49 0.96 3.14 -5.58
C THR A 49 1.01 1.72 -6.15
N HIS A 50 1.98 0.91 -5.72
CA HIS A 50 2.16 -0.47 -6.15
C HIS A 50 1.25 -1.47 -5.39
N VAL A 51 0.60 -1.05 -4.29
CA VAL A 51 -0.24 -1.94 -3.48
C VAL A 51 -1.68 -1.93 -4.01
N GLY A 52 -2.13 -3.07 -4.55
CA GLY A 52 -3.51 -3.27 -4.95
C GLY A 52 -4.44 -3.51 -3.75
N LEU A 53 -5.69 -3.03 -3.84
CA LEU A 53 -6.74 -3.30 -2.87
C LEU A 53 -7.81 -4.19 -3.50
N ILE A 54 -8.08 -5.33 -2.87
CA ILE A 54 -9.15 -6.26 -3.25
C ILE A 54 -10.16 -6.30 -2.10
N ARG A 55 -11.44 -6.13 -2.42
CA ARG A 55 -12.54 -6.20 -1.45
C ARG A 55 -13.43 -7.40 -1.74
N ALA A 56 -13.49 -8.34 -0.79
CA ALA A 56 -14.47 -9.42 -0.80
C ALA A 56 -15.70 -9.02 0.04
N THR A 57 -16.90 -9.26 -0.49
CA THR A 57 -18.18 -8.94 0.16
C THR A 57 -19.21 -10.03 -0.10
N GLY A 58 -20.19 -10.15 0.78
CA GLY A 58 -21.24 -11.18 0.71
C GLY A 58 -21.21 -12.10 1.92
N VAL A 59 -22.24 -12.91 2.08
CA VAL A 59 -22.39 -13.82 3.23
C VAL A 59 -21.26 -14.85 3.32
N ASP A 60 -20.73 -15.28 2.18
CA ASP A 60 -19.69 -16.31 2.09
C ASP A 60 -18.26 -15.73 2.03
N ALA A 61 -18.08 -14.41 2.12
CA ALA A 61 -16.77 -13.78 1.93
C ALA A 61 -15.71 -14.26 2.94
N GLY A 62 -16.13 -14.50 4.19
CA GLY A 62 -15.25 -15.04 5.23
C GLY A 62 -14.80 -16.47 4.92
N ASP A 63 -15.73 -17.35 4.52
CA ASP A 63 -15.43 -18.73 4.14
C ASP A 63 -14.52 -18.79 2.90
N PHE A 64 -14.83 -17.97 1.89
CA PHE A 64 -14.02 -17.85 0.69
C PHE A 64 -12.57 -17.46 1.01
N LEU A 65 -12.36 -16.41 1.79
CA LEU A 65 -11.01 -15.96 2.16
C LEU A 65 -10.29 -16.98 3.04
N HIS A 66 -11.00 -17.63 3.98
CA HIS A 66 -10.41 -18.64 4.86
C HIS A 66 -9.94 -19.88 4.08
N ASN A 67 -10.63 -20.26 3.01
CA ASN A 67 -10.24 -21.40 2.16
C ASN A 67 -9.08 -21.07 1.21
N LEU A 68 -8.74 -19.80 1.02
CA LEU A 68 -7.66 -19.33 0.15
C LEU A 68 -6.37 -19.01 0.92
N MET A 69 -6.51 -18.50 2.13
CA MET A 69 -5.40 -18.01 2.95
C MET A 69 -4.87 -19.10 3.87
N THR A 70 -3.60 -19.01 4.25
CA THR A 70 -2.96 -20.00 5.12
C THR A 70 -3.27 -19.82 6.61
N ASN A 71 -3.94 -18.73 7.01
CA ASN A 71 -4.28 -18.45 8.41
C ASN A 71 -5.79 -18.44 8.68
N ASP A 72 -6.12 -18.30 9.96
CA ASP A 72 -7.50 -18.24 10.42
C ASP A 72 -8.12 -16.84 10.22
N VAL A 73 -8.60 -16.60 9.00
CA VAL A 73 -9.33 -15.36 8.67
C VAL A 73 -10.66 -15.22 9.43
N LYS A 74 -11.29 -16.32 9.87
CA LYS A 74 -12.60 -16.26 10.53
C LYS A 74 -12.53 -15.68 11.95
N HIS A 75 -11.39 -15.82 12.61
CA HIS A 75 -11.15 -15.24 13.93
C HIS A 75 -10.57 -13.82 13.89
N LEU A 76 -10.44 -13.21 12.70
CA LEU A 76 -10.02 -11.81 12.59
C LEU A 76 -11.14 -10.88 13.12
N VAL A 77 -10.83 -10.16 14.19
CA VAL A 77 -11.75 -9.19 14.81
C VAL A 77 -11.94 -7.98 13.88
N PRO A 78 -13.15 -7.37 13.84
CA PRO A 78 -13.38 -6.14 13.08
C PRO A 78 -12.33 -5.06 13.39
N HIS A 79 -11.94 -4.33 12.35
CA HIS A 79 -10.93 -3.25 12.40
C HIS A 79 -9.50 -3.69 12.73
N LEU A 80 -9.20 -5.00 12.78
CA LEU A 80 -7.84 -5.51 12.81
C LEU A 80 -7.37 -5.96 11.43
N ALA A 81 -6.04 -6.01 11.28
CA ALA A 81 -5.38 -6.52 10.09
C ALA A 81 -4.38 -7.61 10.49
N GLN A 82 -4.17 -8.57 9.60
CA GLN A 82 -3.18 -9.64 9.77
C GLN A 82 -2.43 -9.88 8.46
N HIS A 83 -1.14 -10.19 8.57
CA HIS A 83 -0.36 -10.67 7.43
C HIS A 83 -0.77 -12.09 7.07
N ASN A 84 -0.80 -12.36 5.77
CA ASN A 84 -1.32 -13.60 5.21
C ASN A 84 -0.48 -14.10 4.05
N SER A 85 -0.62 -15.39 3.76
CA SER A 85 -0.09 -16.00 2.54
C SER A 85 -1.24 -16.70 1.82
N LEU A 86 -1.14 -16.76 0.49
CA LEU A 86 -2.06 -17.44 -0.40
C LEU A 86 -1.29 -18.63 -1.00
N CYS A 87 -1.84 -19.83 -0.97
CA CYS A 87 -1.20 -21.05 -1.49
C CYS A 87 -2.15 -21.83 -2.40
#